data_AF-A0A830B9Y2-F1
#
_entry.id   AF-A0A830B9Y2-F1
#
_cell.length_a   1.000
_cell.length_b   1.000
_cell.length_c   1.000
_cell.angle_alpha   90.00
_cell.angle_beta   90.00
_cell.angle_gamma   90.00
#
_symmetry.space_group_name_H-M   'P 1'
#
loop_
_entity.id
_entity.type
_entity.pdbx_description
1 polymer ?
#
loop_
_entity_poly.entity_id
_entity_poly.type
_entity_poly.pdbx_seq_one_letter_code
_entity_poly.pdbx_strand_id
1 'polypeptide(L)' 'MGLRDIGESLPPGFRFYSSHEELGCHYLYKKIVNEEVLRGTFVEIDLHICEPCQLLGKYL' A
#
# COMPACT_ATOMS: atom_id res chain seq x y z
N MET A 1 11.60 -1.74 8.59
CA MET A 1 10.84 -3.00 8.52
C MET A 1 9.75 -2.77 7.47
N GLY A 2 9.83 -3.47 6.34
CA GLY A 2 8.85 -3.31 5.26
C GLY A 2 7.59 -4.12 5.55
N LEU A 3 6.48 -3.82 4.88
CA LEU A 3 5.20 -4.50 5.13
C LEU A 3 5.22 -6.01 4.84
N ARG A 4 6.19 -6.52 4.07
CA ARG A 4 6.44 -7.96 3.96
C ARG A 4 6.84 -8.58 5.30
N ASP A 5 7.69 -7.90 6.06
CA ASP A 5 8.09 -8.31 7.42
C ASP A 5 6.91 -8.20 8.40
N ILE A 6 5.99 -7.26 8.18
CA ILE A 6 4.77 -7.08 8.99
C ILE A 6 3.73 -8.15 8.63
N GLY A 7 3.56 -8.47 7.35
CA GLY A 7 2.66 -9.50 6.84
C GLY A 7 2.97 -10.89 7.39
N GLU A 8 4.25 -11.21 7.57
CA GLU A 8 4.70 -12.45 8.22
C GLU A 8 4.44 -12.46 9.74
N SER A 9 4.34 -11.29 10.38
CA SER A 9 4.02 -11.15 11.80
C SER A 9 2.51 -11.05 12.08
N LEU A 10 1.67 -10.89 11.05
CA LEU A 10 0.23 -10.71 11.21
C LEU A 10 -0.47 -12.08 11.29
N PRO A 11 -1.51 -12.20 12.14
CA PRO A 11 -2.22 -13.46 12.27
C PRO A 11 -2.93 -13.84 10.96
N PRO A 12 -3.08 -15.15 10.68
CA PRO A 12 -3.82 -15.63 9.52
C PRO A 12 -5.21 -15.00 9.47
N GLY A 13 -5.58 -14.46 8.30
CA GLY A 13 -6.88 -13.80 8.08
C GLY A 13 -6.86 -12.29 8.28
N PHE A 14 -5.74 -11.70 8.73
CA PHE A 14 -5.58 -10.25 8.68
C PHE A 14 -5.61 -9.78 7.22
N ARG A 15 -6.40 -8.74 6.95
CA ARG A 15 -6.54 -8.14 5.62
C ARG A 15 -6.44 -6.64 5.73
N PHE A 16 -5.98 -6.03 4.65
CA PHE A 16 -6.02 -4.60 4.51
C PHE A 16 -7.48 -4.16 4.33
N TYR A 17 -8.05 -3.50 5.34
CA TYR A 17 -9.42 -3.00 5.35
C TYR A 17 -9.46 -1.60 5.99
N SER A 18 -8.79 -0.64 5.36
CA SER A 18 -8.72 0.74 5.85
C SER A 18 -9.92 1.57 5.39
N SER A 19 -10.34 2.51 6.23
CA SER A 19 -11.37 3.51 5.93
C SER A 19 -10.82 4.63 5.02
N HIS A 20 -11.73 5.41 4.42
CA HIS A 20 -11.34 6.58 3.60
C HIS A 20 -10.53 7.61 4.39
N GLU A 21 -10.87 7.81 5.67
CA GLU A 21 -10.14 8.74 6.55
C GLU A 21 -8.72 8.25 6.82
N GLU A 22 -8.55 6.95 7.08
CA GLU A 22 -7.23 6.36 7.25
C GLU A 22 -6.41 6.47 5.96
N LEU A 23 -6.99 6.18 4.81
CA LEU A 23 -6.33 6.33 3.49
C LEU A 23 -5.82 7.76 3.27
N GLY A 24 -6.63 8.77 3.57
CA GLY A 24 -6.22 10.17 3.44
C GLY A 24 -5.13 10.57 4.44
N CYS A 25 -5.42 10.41 5.73
CA CYS A 25 -4.62 10.96 6.82
C CYS A 25 -3.35 10.15 7.12
N HIS A 26 -3.42 8.82 7.01
CA HIS A 26 -2.33 7.93 7.42
C HIS A 26 -1.54 7.36 6.25
N TYR A 27 -2.10 7.31 5.06
CA TYR A 27 -1.40 6.72 3.92
C TYR A 27 -0.96 7.77 2.90
N LEU A 28 -1.88 8.60 2.42
CA LEU A 28 -1.56 9.61 1.41
C LEU A 28 -0.78 10.78 2.00
N TYR A 29 -1.25 11.33 3.12
CA TYR A 29 -0.58 12.46 3.78
C TYR A 29 0.86 12.09 4.18
N LYS A 30 1.03 10.93 4.84
CA LYS A 30 2.34 10.39 5.24
C LYS A 30 3.28 10.16 4.04
N LYS A 31 2.74 9.73 2.90
CA LYS A 31 3.52 9.62 1.66
C LYS A 31 4.04 10.99 1.19
N ILE A 32 3.20 12.03 1.24
CA ILE A 32 3.56 13.38 0.79
C ILE A 32 4.62 14.01 1.71
N VAL A 33 4.52 13.80 3.02
CA VAL A 33 5.55 14.28 3.98
C VAL A 33 6.80 13.40 4.02
N ASN A 34 6.90 12.42 3.11
CA ASN A 34 8.02 11.50 2.95
C ASN A 34 8.38 10.74 4.25
N GLU A 35 7.35 10.36 5.02
CA GLU A 35 7.51 9.58 6.24
C GLU A 35 7.88 8.14 5.86
N GLU A 36 9.06 7.68 6.29
CA GLU A 36 9.63 6.38 5.86
C GLU A 36 8.80 5.15 6.26
N VAL A 37 7.78 5.33 7.11
CA VAL A 37 6.85 4.29 7.59
C VAL A 37 6.14 3.55 6.44
N LEU A 38 6.03 4.17 5.26
CA LEU A 38 5.35 3.59 4.11
C LEU A 38 6.27 2.92 3.08
N ARG A 39 7.60 2.88 3.31
CA ARG A 39 8.54 2.19 2.42
C ARG A 39 8.18 0.70 2.34
N GLY A 40 7.59 0.31 1.21
CA GLY A 40 7.16 -1.07 0.93
C GLY A 40 5.66 -1.33 1.11
N THR A 41 4.88 -0.34 1.56
CA THR A 41 3.40 -0.39 1.59
C THR A 41 2.81 -0.07 0.23
N PHE A 42 3.36 0.96 -0.43
CA PHE A 42 2.88 1.45 -1.71
C PHE A 42 3.78 0.97 -2.82
N VAL A 43 3.13 0.58 -3.92
CA VAL A 43 3.78 0.51 -5.21
C VAL A 43 3.53 1.83 -5.94
N GLU A 44 4.59 2.44 -6.45
CA GLU A 44 4.47 3.60 -7.32
C GLU A 44 4.21 3.15 -8.75
N ILE A 45 3.05 3.52 -9.29
CA ILE A 45 2.59 3.13 -10.61
C ILE A 45 1.97 4.36 -11.24
N ASP A 46 2.31 4.62 -12.49
CA ASP A 46 1.59 5.59 -13.28
C ASP A 46 0.30 4.96 -13.82
N LEU A 47 -0.83 5.46 -13.32
CA LEU A 47 -2.17 5.02 -13.70
C LEU A 47 -2.58 5.51 -15.09
N HIS A 48 -1.91 6.52 -15.67
CA HIS A 48 -2.26 7.05 -16.99
C HIS A 48 -1.80 6.16 -18.15
N ILE A 49 -0.86 5.25 -17.90
CA ILE A 49 -0.25 4.38 -18.92
C ILE A 49 -0.57 2.90 -18.70
N CYS A 50 -1.35 2.57 -17.66
CA CYS A 50 -1.68 1.20 -17.30
C CYS A 50 -3.17 0.95 -17.43
N GLU A 51 -3.52 -0.13 -18.15
CA GLU A 51 -4.88 -0.64 -18.15
C GLU A 51 -5.21 -1.33 -16.81
N PRO A 52 -6.46 -1.29 -16.32
CA PRO A 52 -6.84 -1.86 -15.03
C PRO A 52 -6.42 -3.33 -14.86
N CYS A 53 -6.52 -4.12 -15.93
CA CYS A 53 -6.14 -5.53 -15.94
C CYS A 53 -4.63 -5.75 -15.71
N GLN A 54 -3.79 -4.80 -16.11
CA GLN A 54 -2.35 -4.86 -15.92
C GLN A 54 -1.94 -4.59 -14.46
N LEU A 55 -2.82 -3.99 -13.67
CA LEU A 55 -2.57 -3.77 -12.24
C LEU A 55 -2.64 -5.08 -11.46
N LEU A 56 -3.60 -5.97 -11.76
CA LEU A 56 -3.69 -7.27 -11.09
C LEU A 56 -2.51 -8.18 -11.41
N GLY A 57 -2.09 -8.25 -12.68
CA GLY A 57 -1.05 -9.19 -13.13
C GLY A 57 0.38 -8.84 -12.73
N LYS A 58 0.64 -7.62 -12.21
CA LYS A 58 1.98 -7.16 -11.83
C LYS A 58 2.30 -7.29 -10.34
N TYR A 59 1.29 -7.47 -9.50
CA TYR A 59 1.43 -7.51 -8.03
C TYR A 59 0.82 -8.76 -7.38
N LEU A 60 0.43 -9.74 -8.19
CA LEU A 60 0.23 -11.13 -7.78
C LEU A 60 1.54 -11.89 -7.95
#